data_AF-A0A947B439-F1
#
_entry.id   AF-A0A947B439-F1
#
_cell.length_a   1.000
_cell.length_b   1.000
_cell.length_c   1.000
_cell.angle_alpha   90.00
_cell.angle_beta   90.00
_cell.angle_gamma   90.00
#
_symmetry.space_group_name_H-M   'P 1'
#
loop_
_entity.id
_entity.type
_entity.pdbx_description
1 polymer ?
#
loop_
_entity_poly.entity_id
_entity_poly.type
_entity_poly.pdbx_seq_one_letter_code
_entity_poly.pdbx_strand_id
1 'polypeptide(L)' 'MKTAISIPDDEFKRAEEFAARLGMSRSELYRSALAEFMSKRSEEAVTERLNELYEGKDEASSISEILLRMQAETIPEEEW' A
#
# COMPACT_ATOMS: atom_id res chain seq x y z
N MET A 1 13.30 -14.06 10.72
CA MET A 1 14.21 -14.78 9.80
C MET A 1 15.45 -13.93 9.54
N LYS A 2 16.58 -14.52 9.14
CA LYS A 2 17.80 -13.79 8.76
C LYS A 2 18.10 -14.07 7.29
N THR A 3 18.34 -13.03 6.51
CA THR A 3 18.66 -13.10 5.09
C THR A 3 19.85 -12.19 4.83
N ALA A 4 20.81 -12.67 4.03
CA ALA A 4 21.90 -11.83 3.54
C ALA A 4 21.46 -11.14 2.24
N ILE A 5 21.66 -9.83 2.15
CA ILE A 5 21.36 -9.02 0.97
C ILE A 5 22.65 -8.33 0.52
N SER A 6 22.82 -8.16 -0.79
CA SER A 6 23.91 -7.37 -1.34
C SER A 6 23.42 -5.94 -1.55
N ILE A 7 24.18 -4.97 -1.07
CA ILE A 7 23.93 -3.54 -1.22
C ILE A 7 25.25 -2.83 -1.53
N PRO A 8 25.25 -1.75 -2.35
CA PRO A 8 26.44 -0.96 -2.61
C PRO A 8 27.09 -0.43 -1.33
N ASP A 9 28.42 -0.43 -1.28
CA ASP A 9 29.19 -0.01 -0.09
C ASP A 9 28.84 1.42 0.37
N ASP A 10 28.64 2.34 -0.58
CA ASP A 10 28.31 3.73 -0.27
C ASP A 10 26.90 3.90 0.31
N GLU A 11 25.96 3.03 -0.06
CA GLU A 11 24.63 3.00 0.54
C GLU A 11 24.68 2.40 1.94
N PHE A 12 25.44 1.31 2.10
CA PHE A 12 25.66 0.68 3.41
C PHE A 12 26.28 1.66 4.41
N LYS A 13 27.35 2.38 4.04
CA LYS A 13 28.00 3.36 4.93
C LYS A 13 27.04 4.45 5.38
N ARG A 14 26.27 5.03 4.45
CA ARG A 14 25.27 6.05 4.77
C ARG A 14 24.18 5.53 5.72
N ALA A 15 23.75 4.28 5.53
CA ALA A 15 22.79 3.64 6.42
C ALA A 15 23.37 3.43 7.84
N GLU A 16 24.63 3.01 7.97
CA GLU A 16 25.29 2.84 9.27
C GLU A 16 25.44 4.17 10.02
N GLU A 17 25.87 5.23 9.32
CA GLU A 17 25.97 6.57 9.91
C GLU A 17 24.61 7.09 10.37
N PHE A 18 23.56 6.85 9.58
CA PHE A 18 22.20 7.23 9.92
C PHE A 18 21.67 6.46 11.14
N ALA A 19 21.87 5.14 11.17
CA ALA A 19 21.50 4.30 12.32
C ALA A 19 22.20 4.76 13.60
N ALA A 20 23.51 5.02 13.52
CA ALA A 20 24.31 5.49 14.65
C ALA A 20 23.81 6.83 15.19
N ARG A 21 23.48 7.79 14.30
CA ARG A 21 22.90 9.08 14.70
C ARG A 21 21.56 8.96 15.40
N LEU A 22 20.77 7.95 15.06
CA LEU A 22 19.47 7.69 15.70
C LEU A 22 19.57 6.76 16.91
N GLY A 23 20.76 6.24 17.24
CA GLY A 23 20.92 5.24 18.29
C GLY A 23 20.24 3.90 17.98
N MET A 24 19.98 3.62 16.70
CA MET A 24 19.31 2.41 16.24
C MET A 24 20.32 1.33 15.87
N SER A 25 19.93 0.06 16.01
CA SER A 25 20.70 -1.02 15.41
C SER A 25 20.52 -1.04 13.89
N ARG A 26 21.53 -1.51 13.17
CA ARG A 26 21.45 -1.73 11.72
C ARG A 26 20.22 -2.55 11.30
N SER A 27 19.95 -3.64 12.02
CA SER A 27 18.79 -4.50 11.75
C SER A 27 17.46 -3.82 11.98
N GLU A 28 17.40 -2.91 12.95
CA GLU A 28 16.20 -2.13 13.25
C GLU A 28 15.96 -1.09 12.17
N LEU A 29 17.00 -0.37 11.73
CA LEU A 29 16.89 0.58 10.62
C LEU A 29 16.29 -0.10 9.37
N TYR A 30 16.86 -1.23 8.94
CA TYR A 30 16.36 -1.94 7.75
C TYR A 30 14.94 -2.48 7.94
N ARG A 31 14.59 -2.96 9.13
CA ARG A 31 13.23 -3.41 9.42
C ARG A 31 12.22 -2.26 9.32
N SER A 32 12.55 -1.11 9.90
CA SER A 32 11.70 0.08 9.86
C SER A 32 11.52 0.61 8.44
N ALA A 33 12.62 0.66 7.67
CA ALA A 33 12.57 1.05 6.27
C ALA A 33 11.68 0.12 5.42
N LEU A 34 11.78 -1.20 5.61
CA LEU A 34 10.91 -2.15 4.93
C LEU A 34 9.43 -1.99 5.30
N ALA A 35 9.14 -1.81 6.59
CA ALA A 35 7.77 -1.58 7.06
C ALA A 35 7.18 -0.30 6.45
N GLU A 36 7.93 0.79 6.43
CA GLU A 36 7.51 2.06 5.82
C GLU A 36 7.37 1.95 4.30
N PHE A 37 8.26 1.22 3.63
CA PHE A 37 8.18 1.00 2.19
C PHE A 37 6.90 0.23 1.82
N MET A 38 6.57 -0.81 2.58
CA MET A 38 5.35 -1.60 2.37
C MET A 38 4.08 -0.81 2.72
N SER A 39 4.06 -0.06 3.82
CA SER A 39 2.87 0.73 4.20
C SER A 39 2.52 1.82 3.19
N LYS A 40 3.52 2.39 2.51
CA LYS A 40 3.32 3.36 1.42
C LYS A 40 2.81 2.73 0.12
N ARG A 41 2.86 1.40 0.00
CA ARG A 41 2.63 0.67 -1.26
C ARG A 41 1.59 -0.43 -1.17
N SER A 42 1.00 -0.71 -0.01
CA SER A 42 -0.11 -1.64 0.04
C SER A 42 -1.35 -0.96 -0.55
N GLU A 43 -1.81 -1.47 -1.70
CA GLU A 43 -3.14 -1.17 -2.23
C GLU A 43 -4.22 -1.53 -1.21
N GLU A 44 -3.97 -2.55 -0.38
CA GLU A 44 -4.79 -2.90 0.77
C GLU A 44 -4.98 -1.75 1.76
N ALA A 45 -3.98 -0.89 2.02
CA ALA A 45 -4.17 0.25 2.92
C ALA A 45 -5.05 1.35 2.33
N VAL A 46 -5.12 1.44 0.99
CA VAL A 46 -6.06 2.37 0.31
C VAL A 46 -7.46 1.80 0.37
N THR A 47 -7.63 0.52 0.00
CA THR A 47 -8.93 -0.16 0.05
C THR A 47 -9.49 -0.23 1.47
N GLU A 48 -8.66 -0.56 2.47
CA GLU A 48 -9.05 -0.62 3.88
C GLU A 48 -9.44 0.77 4.42
N ARG A 49 -8.66 1.83 4.11
CA ARG A 49 -9.06 3.21 4.45
C ARG A 49 -10.34 3.66 3.76
N LEU A 50 -10.56 3.27 2.50
CA LEU A 50 -11.80 3.57 1.80
C LEU A 50 -12.96 2.82 2.46
N ASN A 51 -12.78 1.54 2.78
CA ASN A 51 -13.77 0.75 3.50
C ASN A 51 -14.11 1.40 4.84
N GLU A 52 -13.13 1.81 5.66
CA GLU A 52 -13.33 2.55 6.92
C GLU A 52 -14.08 3.88 6.71
N LEU A 53 -13.78 4.62 5.64
CA LEU A 53 -14.42 5.90 5.34
C LEU A 53 -15.89 5.75 4.92
N TYR A 54 -16.24 4.62 4.30
CA TYR A 54 -17.59 4.25 3.89
C TYR A 54 -18.31 3.39 4.93
N GLU A 55 -17.60 2.87 5.94
CA GLU A 55 -18.17 2.10 7.04
C GLU A 55 -19.07 3.01 7.89
N GLY A 56 -20.36 2.69 7.93
CA GLY A 56 -21.36 3.47 8.67
C GLY A 56 -21.92 4.70 7.96
N LYS A 57 -21.58 4.94 6.69
CA LYS A 57 -22.30 5.90 5.84
C LYS A 57 -23.41 5.18 5.08
N ASP A 58 -24.63 5.26 5.60
CA ASP A 58 -25.86 4.83 4.90
C ASP A 58 -26.24 5.75 3.72
N GLU A 59 -25.44 6.80 3.46
CA GLU A 59 -25.45 7.45 2.17
C GLU A 59 -24.80 6.52 1.16
N ALA A 60 -25.61 5.59 0.65
CA ALA A 60 -25.31 4.90 -0.59
C ALA A 60 -24.90 5.98 -1.59
N SER A 61 -23.61 6.01 -1.93
CA SER A 61 -23.10 6.72 -3.10
C SER A 61 -23.72 6.04 -4.31
N SER A 62 -25.00 6.31 -4.53
CA SER A 62 -25.83 5.62 -5.50
C SER A 62 -25.61 6.31 -6.83
N ILE A 63 -24.99 5.58 -7.73
CA ILE A 63 -25.04 5.93 -9.14
C ILE A 63 -26.51 5.84 -9.56
N SER A 64 -27.02 6.86 -10.25
CA SER A 64 -28.42 6.86 -10.68
C SER A 64 -28.74 5.56 -11.43
N GLU A 65 -29.89 4.96 -11.14
CA GLU A 65 -30.31 3.67 -11.71
C GLU A 65 -30.32 3.68 -13.25
N ILE A 66 -30.61 4.84 -13.84
CA ILE A 66 -30.57 5.06 -15.30
C ILE A 66 -29.15 4.89 -15.85
N LEU A 67 -28.14 5.44 -15.18
CA LEU A 67 -26.75 5.36 -15.63
C LEU A 67 -26.21 3.92 -15.52
N LEU A 68 -26.61 3.18 -14.48
CA LEU A 68 -26.28 1.75 -14.33
C LEU A 68 -26.85 0.92 -15.49
N ARG A 69 -28.10 1.16 -15.89
CA ARG A 69 -28.73 0.47 -17.03
C ARG A 69 -28.02 0.79 -18.34
N MET A 70 -27.73 2.06 -18.58
CA MET A 70 -26.98 2.48 -19.78
C MET A 70 -25.60 1.83 -19.83
N GLN A 71 -24.90 1.69 -18.70
CA GLN A 71 -23.60 1.02 -18.66
C GLN A 71 -23.73 -0.48 -18.96
N ALA A 72 -24.73 -1.16 -18.40
CA ALA A 72 -24.93 -2.59 -18.65
C ALA A 72 -25.18 -2.89 -20.14
N GLU A 73 -25.86 -1.99 -20.86
CA GLU A 73 -26.09 -2.11 -22.31
C GLU A 73 -24.83 -1.91 -23.16
N THR A 74 -23.73 -1.38 -22.60
CA THR A 74 -22.45 -1.23 -23.32
C THR A 74 -21.56 -2.47 -23.25
N ILE A 75 -21.87 -3.43 -22.37
CA ILE A 75 -21.12 -4.68 -22.25
C ILE A 75 -21.74 -5.70 -23.21
N PRO A 76 -20.99 -6.17 -24.22
CA PRO A 76 -21.50 -7.20 -25.12
C PRO A 76 -21.80 -8.48 -24.36
N GLU A 77 -22.87 -9.18 -24.73
CA GLU A 77 -23.19 -10.49 -24.17
C GLU A 77 -22.08 -11.47 -24.58
N GLU A 78 -21.28 -11.92 -23.60
CA GLU A 78 -20.28 -12.97 -23.81
C GLU A 78 -20.91 -14.32 -23.47
N GLU A 79 -20.96 -15.24 -24.45
CA GLU A 79 -21.28 -16.64 -24.17
C GLU A 79 -20.06 -17.31 -23.55
N TRP A 80 -20.20 -17.72 -22.28
CA TRP A 80 -19.21 -18.42 -21.48
C TRP A 80 -19.52 -19.92 -21.46
#